data_AF-A0A7C3I9X4-F1
#
_entry.id   AF-A0A7C3I9X4-F1
#
_cell.length_a   1.000
_cell.length_b   1.000
_cell.length_c   1.000
_cell.angle_alpha   90.00
_cell.angle_beta   90.00
_cell.angle_gamma   90.00
#
_symmetry.space_group_name_H-M   'P 1'
#
loop_
_entity.id
_entity.type
_entity.pdbx_description
1 polymer ?
#
loop_
_entity_poly.entity_id
_entity_poly.type
_entity_poly.pdbx_seq_one_letter_code
_entity_poly.pdbx_strand_id
1 'polypeptide(L)'
;MPRIYAFLLALAASAALFAQEQGSRSQGFMYFSFNTSRNSAASILAVGGGGEGFLYRGLAAGADLGYVFPRHEPGCGIGLLSVNPAYHFTNRERSWKLVPSVT
;
A
#
# COMPACT_ATOMS: atom_id res chain seq x y z
N MET A 1 -3.84 17.96 21.62
CA MET A 1 -4.45 16.85 20.85
C MET A 1 -4.74 17.18 19.35
N PRO A 2 -5.23 18.35 18.91
CA PRO A 2 -5.58 18.56 17.48
C PRO A 2 -4.37 18.69 16.53
N ARG A 3 -3.19 19.04 17.07
CA ARG A 3 -1.96 19.25 16.28
C ARG A 3 -1.44 17.98 15.61
N ILE A 4 -1.65 16.81 16.22
CA ILE A 4 -1.16 15.54 15.68
C ILE A 4 -2.02 15.06 14.51
N TYR A 5 -3.34 15.29 14.58
CA TYR A 5 -4.25 15.02 13.47
C TYR A 5 -3.97 15.95 12.28
N ALA A 6 -3.72 17.24 12.52
CA ALA A 6 -3.34 18.18 11.47
C ALA A 6 -2.02 17.78 10.78
N PHE A 7 -1.04 17.28 11.54
CA PHE A 7 0.22 16.78 11.00
C PHE A 7 0.02 15.51 10.16
N LEU A 8 -0.77 14.54 10.64
CA LEU A 8 -1.09 13.33 9.88
C LEU A 8 -1.90 13.64 8.61
N LEU A 9 -2.82 14.60 8.67
CA LEU A 9 -3.61 15.03 7.52
C LEU A 9 -2.76 15.78 6.49
N ALA A 10 -1.82 16.61 6.94
CA ALA A 10 -0.84 17.27 6.08
C ALA A 10 0.12 16.26 5.43
N LEU A 11 0.54 15.24 6.16
CA LEU A 11 1.38 14.15 5.63
C LEU A 11 0.63 13.35 4.56
N ALA A 12 -0.63 12.99 4.81
CA ALA A 12 -1.49 12.31 3.83
C ALA A 12 -1.76 13.18 2.59
N ALA A 13 -2.01 14.49 2.76
CA ALA A 13 -2.20 15.42 1.66
C ALA A 13 -0.93 15.61 0.81
N SER A 14 0.25 15.61 1.44
CA SER A 14 1.52 15.68 0.71
C SER A 14 1.75 14.43 -0.14
N ALA A 15 1.44 13.24 0.36
CA ALA A 15 1.53 11.99 -0.39
C ALA A 15 0.56 11.94 -1.59
N ALA A 16 -0.63 12.55 -1.45
CA ALA A 16 -1.58 12.68 -2.55
C ALA A 16 -1.11 13.65 -3.65
N LEU A 17 -0.39 14.72 -3.30
CA LEU A 17 0.17 15.66 -4.28
C LEU A 17 1.28 15.01 -5.14
N PHE A 18 2.11 14.13 -4.57
CA PHE A 18 3.15 13.41 -5.32
C PHE A 18 2.61 12.32 -6.26
N ALA A 19 1.31 11.98 -6.18
CA ALA A 19 0.71 10.92 -6.99
C ALA A 19 0.23 11.39 -8.38
N GLN A 20 0.20 12.70 -8.66
CA GLN A 20 -0.61 13.24 -9.76
C GLN A 20 0.12 13.86 -10.96
N GLU A 21 1.46 13.86 -11.04
CA GLU A 21 2.17 14.40 -12.21
C GLU A 21 3.13 13.42 -12.89
N GLN A 22 3.05 13.43 -14.23
CA GLN A 22 3.90 12.76 -15.24
C GLN A 22 3.92 11.22 -15.24
N GLY A 23 3.14 10.62 -16.17
CA GLY A 23 3.36 9.29 -16.75
C GLY A 23 3.76 8.21 -15.75
N SER A 24 2.79 7.74 -14.94
CA SER A 24 2.94 6.78 -13.83
C SER A 24 4.25 5.98 -13.83
N ARG A 25 5.29 6.55 -13.20
CA ARG A 25 6.56 5.87 -12.93
C ARG A 25 6.53 5.09 -11.61
N SER A 26 5.51 5.33 -10.80
CA SER A 26 5.28 4.63 -9.55
C SER A 26 3.80 4.66 -9.19
N GLN A 27 3.33 3.59 -8.55
CA GLN A 27 1.98 3.48 -7.99
C GLN A 27 2.08 3.16 -6.51
N GLY A 28 1.18 3.74 -5.71
CA GLY A 28 1.10 3.50 -4.27
C GLY A 28 -0.28 3.01 -3.89
N PHE A 29 -0.35 2.18 -2.86
CA PHE A 29 -1.61 1.69 -2.31
C PHE A 29 -1.55 1.66 -0.78
N MET A 30 -2.72 1.76 -0.17
CA MET A 30 -2.92 1.52 1.25
C MET A 30 -4.03 0.51 1.41
N TYR A 31 -3.92 -0.34 2.42
CA TYR A 31 -4.95 -1.30 2.75
C TYR A 31 -5.21 -1.31 4.25
N PHE A 32 -6.46 -1.60 4.58
CA PHE A 32 -6.89 -1.92 5.92
C PHE A 32 -7.75 -3.18 5.83
N SER A 33 -7.46 -4.17 6.66
CA SER A 33 -8.20 -5.43 6.69
C SER A 33 -8.68 -5.75 8.10
N PHE A 34 -9.85 -6.39 8.15
CA PHE A 34 -10.52 -6.81 9.37
C PHE A 34 -10.84 -8.29 9.25
N ASN A 35 -10.38 -9.08 10.22
CA ASN A 35 -10.61 -10.51 10.27
C ASN A 35 -11.32 -10.89 11.58
N THR A 36 -12.42 -11.63 11.46
CA THR A 36 -13.16 -12.18 12.60
C THR A 36 -12.97 -13.68 12.68
N SER A 37 -12.53 -14.19 13.83
CA SER A 37 -12.58 -15.61 14.12
C SER A 37 -13.89 -15.99 14.80
N ARG A 38 -14.43 -17.17 14.48
CA ARG A 38 -15.67 -17.71 15.08
C ARG A 38 -15.50 -18.10 16.55
N ASN A 39 -14.27 -18.32 17.00
CA ASN A 39 -13.91 -18.46 18.40
C ASN A 39 -13.40 -17.10 18.90
N SER A 40 -14.12 -16.48 19.85
CA SER A 40 -14.02 -15.09 20.35
C SER A 40 -12.64 -14.56 20.79
N ALA A 41 -11.54 -15.31 20.65
CA ALA A 41 -10.25 -14.94 21.25
C ALA A 41 -9.37 -14.02 20.38
N ALA A 42 -9.62 -13.88 19.07
CA ALA A 42 -8.76 -13.02 18.24
C ALA A 42 -9.51 -12.46 17.01
N SER A 43 -10.03 -11.25 17.14
CA SER A 43 -10.26 -10.40 15.97
C SER A 43 -8.92 -9.76 15.60
N ILE A 44 -8.47 -9.92 14.35
CA ILE A 44 -7.20 -9.40 13.88
C ILE A 44 -7.45 -8.22 12.95
N LEU A 45 -6.73 -7.14 13.17
CA LEU A 45 -6.69 -5.96 12.32
C LEU A 45 -5.36 -5.98 11.55
N ALA A 46 -5.38 -5.54 10.30
CA ALA A 46 -4.15 -5.19 9.60
C ALA A 46 -4.29 -3.82 8.97
N VAL A 47 -3.22 -3.04 9.02
CA VAL A 47 -3.06 -1.83 8.22
C VAL A 47 -1.72 -1.91 7.53
N GLY A 48 -1.67 -1.49 6.28
CA GLY A 48 -0.42 -1.45 5.57
C GLY A 48 -0.51 -0.59 4.34
N GLY A 49 0.62 -0.41 3.72
CA GLY A 49 0.74 0.32 2.48
C GLY A 49 1.95 -0.14 1.73
N GLY A 50 1.87 0.03 0.44
CA GLY A 50 2.87 -0.43 -0.49
C GLY A 50 3.02 0.52 -1.64
N GLY A 51 4.15 0.39 -2.32
CA GLY A 51 4.41 1.15 -3.51
C GLY A 51 5.23 0.33 -4.47
N GLU A 52 4.97 0.54 -5.75
CA GLU A 52 5.67 -0.11 -6.84
C GLU A 52 6.23 0.96 -7.78
N GLY A 53 7.51 0.86 -8.09
CA GLY A 53 8.20 1.70 -9.05
C GLY A 53 8.49 0.93 -10.34
N PHE A 54 8.18 1.54 -11.48
CA PHE A 54 8.44 0.95 -12.78
C PHE A 54 9.88 1.23 -13.24
N LEU A 55 10.70 0.18 -13.28
CA LEU A 55 12.11 0.21 -13.60
C LEU A 55 12.36 0.38 -15.11
N TYR A 56 11.97 -0.62 -15.92
CA TYR A 56 12.35 -0.66 -17.34
C TYR A 56 11.44 -1.55 -18.19
N ARG A 57 10.93 -1.04 -19.32
CA ARG A 57 10.13 -1.80 -20.31
C ARG A 57 9.02 -2.67 -19.70
N GLY A 58 8.30 -2.16 -18.69
CA GLY A 58 7.23 -2.90 -18.02
C GLY A 58 7.66 -3.66 -16.78
N LEU A 59 8.97 -3.85 -16.53
CA LEU A 59 9.48 -4.30 -15.24
C LEU A 59 9.23 -3.25 -14.18
N ALA A 60 8.72 -3.70 -13.05
CA ALA A 60 8.46 -2.92 -11.88
C ALA A 60 8.97 -3.68 -10.64
N ALA A 61 9.27 -2.94 -9.59
CA ALA A 61 9.61 -3.50 -8.29
C ALA A 61 8.93 -2.66 -7.23
N GLY A 62 8.29 -3.35 -6.28
CA GLY A 62 7.57 -2.74 -5.19
C GLY A 62 7.98 -3.30 -3.85
N ALA A 63 7.59 -2.57 -2.82
CA ALA A 63 7.74 -2.98 -1.44
C ALA A 63 6.50 -2.60 -0.67
N ASP A 64 6.09 -3.49 0.23
CA ASP A 64 4.88 -3.38 1.01
C ASP A 64 5.23 -3.50 2.49
N LEU A 65 4.72 -2.58 3.29
CA LEU A 65 4.87 -2.60 4.74
C LEU A 65 3.49 -2.69 5.39
N GLY A 66 3.31 -3.69 6.25
CA GLY A 66 2.07 -3.95 6.97
C GLY A 66 2.31 -4.08 8.47
N TYR A 67 1.26 -3.87 9.24
CA TYR A 67 1.22 -4.15 10.66
C TYR A 67 -0.07 -4.90 10.96
N VAL A 68 0.07 -6.12 11.48
CA VAL A 68 -1.04 -7.01 11.83
C VAL A 68 -1.11 -7.13 13.33
N PHE A 69 -2.25 -6.83 13.94
CA PHE A 69 -2.37 -6.79 15.40
C PHE A 69 -3.73 -7.31 15.90
N PRO A 70 -3.78 -7.95 17.08
CA PRO A 70 -5.05 -8.26 17.73
C PRO A 70 -5.81 -6.98 18.04
N ARG A 71 -7.11 -6.96 17.77
CA ARG A 71 -7.99 -5.81 18.06
C ARG A 71 -7.94 -5.39 19.53
N HIS A 72 -7.82 -6.36 20.43
CA HIS A 72 -7.82 -6.13 21.88
C HIS A 72 -6.45 -5.72 22.43
N GLU A 73 -5.37 -6.03 21.72
CA GLU A 73 -3.99 -5.78 22.15
C GLU A 73 -3.16 -5.27 20.96
N PRO A 74 -3.33 -4.00 20.56
CA PRO A 74 -2.65 -3.44 19.40
C PRO A 74 -1.13 -3.38 19.55
N GLY A 75 -0.60 -3.48 20.77
CA GLY A 75 0.85 -3.54 21.04
C GLY A 75 1.47 -4.92 20.80
N CYS A 76 0.68 -5.98 20.65
CA CYS A 76 1.13 -7.36 20.41
C CYS A 76 1.06 -7.73 18.91
N GLY A 77 1.20 -6.74 18.03
CA GLY A 77 1.18 -6.95 16.58
C GLY A 77 2.55 -7.25 15.98
N ILE A 78 2.53 -7.77 14.76
CA ILE A 78 3.71 -8.12 13.96
C ILE A 78 3.78 -7.18 12.75
N GLY A 79 4.96 -6.60 12.54
CA GLY A 79 5.28 -5.87 11.31
C GLY A 79 5.60 -6.85 10.18
N LEU A 80 5.03 -6.60 9.01
CA LEU A 80 5.27 -7.32 7.77
C LEU A 80 6.00 -6.39 6.81
N LEU A 81 7.06 -6.90 6.18
CA LEU A 81 7.76 -6.24 5.08
C LEU A 81 7.86 -7.25 3.94
N SER A 82 7.39 -6.86 2.76
CA SER A 82 7.51 -7.64 1.53
C SER A 82 8.17 -6.81 0.45
N VAL A 83 8.95 -7.45 -0.42
CA VAL A 83 9.47 -6.85 -1.64
C VAL A 83 9.06 -7.74 -2.80
N ASN A 84 8.46 -7.14 -3.83
CA ASN A 84 7.79 -7.86 -4.90
C ASN A 84 8.27 -7.31 -6.26
N PRO A 85 8.90 -8.13 -7.12
CA PRO A 85 9.06 -7.76 -8.52
C PRO A 85 7.73 -7.93 -9.25
N ALA A 86 7.46 -7.11 -10.26
CA ALA A 86 6.27 -7.24 -11.10
C ALA A 86 6.59 -6.93 -12.56
N TYR A 87 5.79 -7.44 -13.48
CA TYR A 87 5.89 -7.10 -14.89
C TYR A 87 4.53 -6.72 -15.47
N HIS A 88 4.49 -5.58 -16.15
CA HIS A 88 3.30 -5.02 -16.78
C HIS A 88 3.43 -5.10 -18.30
N PHE A 89 2.48 -5.79 -18.94
CA PHE A 89 2.51 -6.11 -20.38
C PHE A 89 2.07 -4.95 -21.30
N THR A 90 2.10 -3.70 -20.84
CA THR A 90 1.57 -2.56 -21.60
C THR A 90 2.65 -1.67 -22.21
N ASN A 91 2.34 -1.10 -23.38
CA ASN A 91 3.17 -0.10 -24.04
C ASN A 91 2.84 1.28 -23.43
N ARG A 92 3.83 1.94 -22.80
CA ARG A 92 3.66 3.20 -22.05
C ARG A 92 3.08 4.35 -22.88
N GLU A 93 3.11 4.26 -24.21
CA GLU A 93 2.54 5.25 -25.13
C GLU A 93 1.02 5.17 -25.27
N ARG A 94 0.38 4.06 -24.87
CA ARG A 94 -1.08 3.89 -24.87
C ARG A 94 -1.56 3.55 -23.46
N SER A 95 -1.93 4.59 -22.71
CA SER A 95 -2.50 4.46 -21.37
C SER A 95 -3.89 3.83 -21.44
N TRP A 96 -3.97 2.50 -21.35
CA TRP A 96 -5.23 1.80 -21.14
C TRP A 96 -5.58 1.79 -19.65
N LYS A 97 -6.87 1.94 -19.35
CA LYS A 97 -7.42 2.00 -17.99
C LYS A 97 -7.27 0.68 -17.20
N LEU A 98 -6.94 -0.41 -17.90
CA LEU A 98 -6.70 -1.74 -17.35
C LEU A 98 -5.33 -2.22 -17.87
N VAL A 99 -4.42 -2.55 -16.95
CA VAL A 99 -3.10 -3.05 -17.29
C VAL A 99 -2.98 -4.49 -16.76
N PRO A 100 -2.83 -5.49 -17.63
CA PRO A 100 -2.52 -6.83 -17.18
C PRO A 100 -1.11 -6.87 -16.59
N SER A 101 -1.00 -7.34 -15.35
CA SER A 101 0.24 -7.46 -14.59
C SER A 101 0.39 -8.87 -13.99
N VAL A 102 1.64 -9.24 -13.73
CA VAL A 102 2.00 -10.42 -12.94
C VAL A 102 2.89 -9.96 -11.79
N THR A 103 2.58 -10.41 -10.57
CA THR A 103 3.24 -10.11 -9.30
C THR A 103 3.67 -11.40 -8.64
#